data_AF-A0A847WCS1-F1
#
_entry.id   AF-A0A847WCS1-F1
#
_cell.length_a   1.000
_cell.length_b   1.000
_cell.length_c   1.000
_cell.angle_alpha   90.00
_cell.angle_beta   90.00
_cell.angle_gamma   90.00
#
_symmetry.space_group_name_H-M   'P 1'
#
loop_
_entity.id
_entity.type
_entity.pdbx_description
1 polymer ?
#
loop_
_entity_poly.entity_id
_entity_poly.type
_entity_poly.pdbx_seq_one_letter_code
_entity_poly.pdbx_strand_id
1 'polypeptide(L)'
;MSDKREQFNSEPVEEYTLEAILAEYKSEAFLKNERRLSREELEKQAEEIIREMRRLAELEVAEEAVPQTELPQEEPATQPEQEAESAAPQESSHPEMVAEELPERELYAKYDPVKTDSEYKFTEDIARAEKAIQKDEARRRRKEEQQLRAERRAALKAQRLEEQNRRKEEEPELTLAEAMSKYAYGLPSLRRRTFMSFLICALMVLMLIFDRTGTHVALLFPPDPVKQAMSFMLLQLLVMLFGVDVLINGLTDLFTLKPSGDSLAALACLASLADALLIILGRADNTGQPYCTAAACTLAFALQGSKLKKKGFRVVFKTMKATKVPTIVTAEGDKTEEGVVLCRKLGSSAGFIKKTEEPNIADRVYLRLAPLLIIASALFALVAAAMNGGRVYVHFFAAMTAVSASFTVSLIYNRPFAAIARRLADYGAVIAGWTGAKEISEAVGI
;
A
#
# COMPACT_ATOMS: atom_id res chain seq x y z
N MET A 1 -39.71 -60.65 -11.89
CA MET A 1 -38.93 -60.46 -13.13
C MET A 1 -38.21 -59.13 -12.97
N SER A 2 -37.04 -59.12 -12.33
CA SER A 2 -35.73 -59.41 -12.96
C SER A 2 -35.30 -58.23 -13.84
N ASP A 3 -34.12 -57.66 -13.73
CA ASP A 3 -32.92 -57.94 -12.93
C ASP A 3 -31.92 -56.80 -13.20
N LYS A 4 -30.98 -56.59 -12.26
CA LYS A 4 -29.61 -56.05 -12.41
C LYS A 4 -29.39 -54.58 -12.81
N ARG A 5 -28.81 -53.78 -11.89
CA ARG A 5 -27.35 -53.54 -11.60
C ARG A 5 -26.73 -52.64 -12.68
N GLU A 6 -26.05 -51.54 -12.37
CA GLU A 6 -24.80 -51.39 -11.59
C GLU A 6 -24.80 -50.06 -10.77
N GLN A 7 -24.42 -49.96 -9.48
CA GLN A 7 -23.07 -50.01 -8.84
C GLN A 7 -22.12 -48.93 -9.41
N PHE A 8 -21.41 -48.04 -8.70
CA PHE A 8 -20.82 -47.90 -7.34
C PHE A 8 -20.57 -46.37 -7.16
N ASN A 9 -20.56 -45.69 -6.00
CA ASN A 9 -19.63 -45.84 -4.88
C ASN A 9 -20.16 -44.97 -3.72
N SER A 10 -20.51 -45.58 -2.59
CA SER A 10 -20.87 -44.89 -1.35
C SER A 10 -19.81 -45.24 -0.30
N GLU A 11 -18.95 -44.28 0.03
CA GLU A 11 -18.09 -44.38 1.20
C GLU A 11 -18.95 -44.48 2.47
N PRO A 12 -18.60 -45.36 3.43
CA PRO A 12 -19.31 -45.42 4.68
C PRO A 12 -19.01 -44.17 5.50
N VAL A 13 -20.06 -43.45 5.89
CA VAL A 13 -19.98 -42.43 6.94
C VAL A 13 -19.67 -43.19 8.23
N GLU A 14 -18.40 -43.16 8.65
CA GLU A 14 -18.01 -43.63 9.98
C GLU A 14 -18.67 -42.73 11.03
N GLU A 15 -19.71 -43.23 11.68
CA GLU A 15 -20.21 -42.65 12.91
C GLU A 15 -19.12 -42.79 13.98
N TYR A 16 -18.40 -41.69 14.24
CA TYR A 16 -17.48 -41.59 15.36
C TYR A 16 -18.27 -41.71 16.67
N THR A 17 -18.34 -42.93 17.20
CA THR A 17 -18.90 -43.19 18.52
C THR A 17 -17.92 -42.69 19.59
N LEU A 18 -18.45 -42.15 20.69
CA LEU A 18 -17.64 -41.67 21.84
C LEU A 18 -16.67 -42.74 22.36
N GLU A 19 -17.06 -44.02 22.23
CA GLU A 19 -16.26 -45.17 22.60
C GLU A 19 -15.04 -45.38 21.71
N ALA A 20 -15.16 -45.10 20.39
CA ALA A 20 -14.04 -45.15 19.46
C ALA A 20 -13.01 -44.04 19.74
N ILE A 21 -13.47 -42.82 20.02
CA ILE A 21 -12.61 -41.68 20.41
C ILE A 21 -11.91 -41.96 21.74
N LEU A 22 -12.62 -42.53 22.72
CA LEU A 22 -12.04 -42.89 24.01
C LEU A 22 -11.04 -44.05 23.88
N ALA A 23 -11.27 -45.01 22.98
CA ALA A 23 -10.35 -46.12 22.73
C ALA A 23 -9.07 -45.64 22.05
N GLU A 24 -9.18 -44.74 21.07
CA GLU A 24 -8.04 -44.13 20.38
C GLU A 24 -7.19 -43.30 21.37
N TYR A 25 -7.82 -42.48 22.20
CA TYR A 25 -7.11 -41.68 23.22
C TYR A 25 -6.43 -42.55 24.29
N LYS A 26 -7.05 -43.67 24.67
CA LYS A 26 -6.45 -44.63 25.62
C LYS A 26 -5.29 -45.40 24.99
N SER A 27 -5.33 -45.63 23.68
CA SER A 27 -4.26 -46.30 22.92
C SER A 27 -3.03 -45.41 22.76
N GLU A 28 -3.22 -44.10 22.48
CA GLU A 28 -2.10 -43.15 22.39
C GLU A 28 -1.44 -42.89 23.75
N ALA A 29 -2.23 -42.79 24.83
CA ALA A 29 -1.70 -42.65 26.18
C ALA A 29 -0.89 -43.88 26.64
N PHE A 30 -1.21 -45.08 26.14
CA PHE A 30 -0.44 -46.29 26.39
C PHE A 30 0.88 -46.32 25.60
N LEU A 31 0.90 -45.80 24.36
CA LEU A 31 2.09 -45.75 23.51
C LEU A 31 3.13 -44.74 23.99
N LYS A 32 2.70 -43.66 24.65
CA LYS A 32 3.60 -42.58 25.11
C LYS A 32 4.22 -42.78 26.49
N ASN A 33 3.91 -43.86 27.20
CA ASN A 33 4.38 -44.15 28.56
C ASN A 33 4.36 -42.92 29.50
N GLU A 34 3.36 -42.05 29.32
CA GLU A 34 3.14 -40.91 30.19
C GLU A 34 2.48 -41.44 31.46
N ARG A 35 3.29 -41.61 32.51
CA ARG A 35 2.76 -41.84 33.86
C ARG A 35 1.80 -40.69 34.15
N ARG A 36 0.52 -41.02 34.36
CA ARG A 36 -0.46 -40.06 34.88
C ARG A 36 0.09 -39.54 36.21
N LEU A 37 0.55 -38.29 36.23
CA LEU A 37 0.90 -37.64 37.48
C LEU A 37 -0.35 -37.66 38.36
N SER A 38 -0.16 -38.06 39.62
CA SER A 38 -1.20 -37.99 40.63
C SER A 38 -1.74 -36.56 40.70
N ARG A 39 -3.04 -36.39 40.96
CA ARG A 39 -3.64 -35.06 41.16
C ARG A 39 -2.88 -34.23 42.19
N GLU A 40 -2.31 -34.89 43.20
CA GLU A 40 -1.48 -34.27 44.24
C GLU A 40 -0.11 -33.80 43.71
N GLU A 41 0.47 -34.49 42.72
CA GLU A 41 1.72 -34.10 42.07
C GLU A 41 1.50 -32.94 41.09
N LEU A 42 0.35 -32.93 40.41
CA LEU A 42 -0.05 -31.83 39.53
C LEU A 42 -0.32 -30.54 40.32
N GLU A 43 -0.97 -30.66 41.49
CA GLU A 43 -1.22 -29.54 42.40
C GLU A 43 0.09 -29.02 42.99
N LYS A 44 1.04 -29.90 43.36
CA LYS A 44 2.38 -29.48 43.80
C LYS A 44 3.18 -28.78 42.71
N GLN A 45 3.16 -29.28 41.47
CA GLN A 45 3.82 -28.60 40.35
C GLN A 45 3.16 -27.26 40.02
N ALA A 46 1.83 -27.16 40.10
CA ALA A 46 1.13 -25.89 39.91
C ALA A 46 1.50 -24.87 41.00
N GLU A 47 1.60 -25.29 42.26
CA GLU A 47 2.05 -24.44 43.37
C GLU A 47 3.50 -24.01 43.21
N GLU A 48 4.38 -24.90 42.74
CA GLU A 48 5.78 -24.60 42.49
C GLU A 48 5.95 -23.57 41.35
N ILE A 49 5.19 -23.71 40.26
CA ILE A 49 5.17 -22.74 39.16
C ILE A 49 4.64 -21.37 39.63
N ILE A 50 3.58 -21.35 40.44
CA ILE A 50 3.04 -20.10 41.00
C ILE A 50 4.07 -19.42 41.93
N ARG A 51 4.83 -20.21 42.69
CA ARG A 51 5.89 -19.71 43.57
C ARG A 51 7.07 -19.16 42.78
N GLU A 52 7.47 -19.82 41.70
CA GLU A 52 8.51 -19.34 40.79
C GLU A 52 8.09 -18.02 40.12
N MET A 53 6.83 -17.92 39.66
CA MET A 53 6.30 -16.68 39.09
C MET A 53 6.24 -15.53 40.08
N ARG A 54 5.88 -15.80 41.35
CA ARG A 54 5.92 -14.80 42.41
C ARG A 54 7.34 -14.33 42.70
N ARG A 55 8.31 -15.25 42.68
CA ARG A 55 9.73 -14.92 42.90
C ARG A 55 10.31 -14.07 41.77
N LEU A 56 9.93 -14.36 40.52
CA LEU A 56 10.32 -13.55 39.36
C LEU A 56 9.72 -12.14 39.43
N ALA A 57 8.46 -12.02 39.84
CA ALA A 57 7.81 -10.72 40.06
C ALA A 57 8.46 -9.94 41.22
N GLU A 58 8.88 -10.60 42.30
CA GLU A 58 9.62 -9.96 43.40
C GLU A 58 11.03 -9.52 42.99
N LEU A 59 11.68 -10.22 42.05
CA LEU A 59 12.96 -9.81 41.48
C LEU A 59 12.82 -8.62 40.53
N GLU A 60 11.77 -8.57 39.70
CA GLU A 60 11.47 -7.39 38.86
C GLU A 60 11.20 -6.14 39.71
N VAL A 61 10.47 -6.28 40.83
CA VAL A 61 10.20 -5.17 41.76
C VAL A 61 11.46 -4.75 42.54
N ALA A 62 12.38 -5.68 42.82
CA ALA A 62 13.65 -5.37 43.46
C ALA A 62 14.65 -4.68 42.51
N GLU A 63 14.58 -4.96 41.20
CA GLU A 63 15.41 -4.33 40.17
C GLU A 63 14.95 -2.89 39.86
N GLU A 64 13.65 -2.60 39.97
CA GLU A 64 13.11 -1.22 39.89
C GLU A 64 13.39 -0.36 41.15
N ALA A 65 13.81 -0.97 42.27
CA ALA A 65 14.02 -0.30 43.55
C ALA A 65 15.49 0.10 43.83
N VAL A 66 16.34 0.22 42.80
CA VAL A 66 17.70 0.78 42.96
C VAL A 66 17.62 2.32 42.97
N PRO A 67 18.05 3.00 44.05
CA PRO A 67 18.03 4.46 44.11
C PRO A 67 19.00 5.08 43.10
N GLN A 68 18.53 6.06 42.33
CA GLN A 68 19.35 6.94 41.50
C GLN A 68 20.46 7.56 42.36
N THR A 69 21.69 7.07 42.20
CA THR A 69 22.89 7.67 42.79
C THR A 69 23.53 8.59 41.76
N GLU A 70 23.36 9.89 42.01
CA GLU A 70 24.28 11.01 41.83
C GLU A 70 25.26 10.99 40.65
N LEU A 71 24.98 11.87 39.67
CA LEU A 71 25.96 12.41 38.72
C LEU A 71 27.01 13.25 39.48
N PRO A 72 28.33 12.98 39.35
CA PRO A 72 29.35 13.92 39.79
C PRO A 72 29.42 15.13 38.87
N GLN A 73 29.24 16.30 39.48
CA GLN A 73 29.47 17.62 38.91
C GLN A 73 30.96 17.84 38.63
N GLU A 74 31.28 18.49 37.52
CA GLU A 74 32.60 19.07 37.27
C GLU A 74 32.41 20.53 36.81
N GLU A 75 32.98 21.45 37.57
CA GLU A 75 33.02 22.89 37.37
C GLU A 75 34.51 23.31 37.44
N PRO A 76 34.90 24.54 37.04
CA PRO A 76 35.30 24.93 35.69
C PRO A 76 36.82 25.30 35.62
N ALA A 77 37.39 25.37 34.41
CA ALA A 77 38.70 26.01 34.22
C ALA A 77 38.73 26.93 32.99
N THR A 78 39.15 28.15 33.27
CA THR A 78 39.15 29.38 32.48
C THR A 78 40.27 29.43 31.42
N GLN A 79 40.00 30.20 30.36
CA GLN A 79 40.83 30.56 29.20
C GLN A 79 42.15 31.28 29.55
N PRO A 80 43.02 31.51 28.55
CA PRO A 80 43.12 32.90 28.07
C PRO A 80 43.17 33.07 26.53
N GLU A 81 42.48 34.13 26.08
CA GLU A 81 42.68 34.86 24.83
C GLU A 81 44.10 35.46 24.71
N GLN A 82 44.59 35.61 23.47
CA GLN A 82 45.15 36.89 23.00
C GLN A 82 45.29 36.92 21.47
N GLU A 83 44.50 37.81 20.87
CA GLU A 83 44.60 38.38 19.52
C GLU A 83 45.56 39.59 19.55
N ALA A 84 46.40 39.76 18.51
CA ALA A 84 46.66 41.05 17.83
C ALA A 84 47.86 40.93 16.84
N GLU A 85 47.52 40.82 15.56
CA GLU A 85 47.87 41.73 14.46
C GLU A 85 49.26 42.43 14.42
N SER A 86 50.02 42.26 13.32
CA SER A 86 50.34 43.34 12.36
C SER A 86 51.42 42.97 11.31
N ALA A 87 51.20 43.53 10.10
CA ALA A 87 52.16 43.96 9.07
C ALA A 87 52.70 42.97 8.01
N ALA A 88 52.17 43.14 6.78
CA ALA A 88 52.85 42.91 5.50
C ALA A 88 53.91 44.05 5.25
N PRO A 89 54.84 44.03 4.25
CA PRO A 89 54.64 43.61 2.84
C PRO A 89 55.84 42.96 2.07
N GLN A 90 55.51 42.43 0.88
CA GLN A 90 56.25 42.27 -0.41
C GLN A 90 57.81 42.30 -0.45
N GLU A 91 58.46 41.34 -1.15
CA GLU A 91 59.21 41.58 -2.41
C GLU A 91 59.94 40.33 -2.97
N SER A 92 60.16 40.38 -4.30
CA SER A 92 61.05 39.65 -5.21
C SER A 92 62.21 38.81 -4.63
N SER A 93 62.66 37.70 -5.23
CA SER A 93 63.45 37.68 -6.48
C SER A 93 64.05 36.27 -6.68
N HIS A 94 64.26 35.88 -7.94
CA HIS A 94 65.16 34.78 -8.34
C HIS A 94 66.64 35.13 -8.02
N PRO A 95 67.52 34.13 -7.81
CA PRO A 95 68.61 33.88 -8.79
C PRO A 95 68.97 32.37 -8.82
N GLU A 96 69.90 31.77 -9.56
CA GLU A 96 70.80 32.08 -10.68
C GLU A 96 71.24 30.72 -11.27
N MET A 97 71.67 30.71 -12.54
CA MET A 97 72.28 29.57 -13.20
C MET A 97 73.73 29.34 -12.75
N VAL A 98 74.19 28.08 -12.77
CA VAL A 98 75.60 27.79 -13.05
C VAL A 98 75.64 26.74 -14.16
N ALA A 99 76.35 27.13 -15.22
CA ALA A 99 76.64 26.37 -16.42
C ALA A 99 77.84 25.44 -16.21
N GLU A 100 77.82 24.29 -16.87
CA GLU A 100 79.03 23.51 -17.14
C GLU A 100 78.99 23.05 -18.61
N GLU A 101 79.85 23.68 -19.41
CA GLU A 101 80.16 23.32 -20.80
C GLU A 101 81.23 22.23 -20.84
N LEU A 102 81.23 21.40 -21.89
CA LEU A 102 82.38 20.79 -22.60
C LEU A 102 81.84 19.80 -23.67
N PRO A 103 82.53 19.55 -24.80
CA PRO A 103 83.04 20.47 -25.82
C PRO A 103 82.59 20.10 -27.26
N GLU A 104 82.77 21.03 -28.19
CA GLU A 104 82.50 20.86 -29.63
C GLU A 104 83.47 19.90 -30.35
N ARG A 105 82.94 19.11 -31.30
CA ARG A 105 83.64 18.82 -32.56
C ARG A 105 82.66 18.58 -33.71
N GLU A 106 82.93 19.33 -34.78
CA GLU A 106 82.16 19.56 -36.00
C GLU A 106 81.92 18.30 -36.86
N LEU A 107 80.83 18.25 -37.64
CA LEU A 107 80.84 18.34 -39.12
C LEU A 107 79.48 17.89 -39.73
N TYR A 108 78.76 18.86 -40.30
CA TYR A 108 77.62 18.83 -41.24
C TYR A 108 76.81 17.52 -41.49
N ALA A 109 75.51 17.59 -41.22
CA ALA A 109 74.49 17.18 -42.19
C ALA A 109 73.14 17.85 -41.89
N LYS A 110 72.86 18.88 -42.68
CA LYS A 110 71.54 19.48 -42.95
C LYS A 110 70.46 18.39 -43.06
N TYR A 111 69.51 18.39 -42.12
CA TYR A 111 68.17 17.84 -42.35
C TYR A 111 67.19 18.63 -41.48
N ASP A 112 66.50 19.59 -42.09
CA ASP A 112 65.22 20.03 -41.57
C ASP A 112 64.31 18.79 -41.57
N PRO A 113 63.77 18.32 -40.43
CA PRO A 113 62.55 17.56 -40.53
C PRO A 113 61.52 18.61 -40.93
N VAL A 114 61.31 18.73 -42.24
CA VAL A 114 60.02 19.17 -42.76
C VAL A 114 59.02 18.29 -42.04
N LYS A 115 58.36 18.83 -41.01
CA LYS A 115 57.22 18.19 -40.37
C LYS A 115 56.20 18.02 -41.47
N THR A 116 56.19 16.84 -42.04
CA THR A 116 55.27 16.46 -43.10
C THR A 116 53.85 16.73 -42.59
N ASP A 117 52.90 17.07 -43.48
CA ASP A 117 51.48 17.25 -43.13
C ASP A 117 50.91 16.09 -42.28
N SER A 118 51.53 14.91 -42.32
CA SER A 118 51.20 13.76 -41.47
C SER A 118 51.54 13.94 -39.99
N GLU A 119 52.60 14.66 -39.63
CA GLU A 119 53.05 14.86 -38.25
C GLU A 119 52.22 15.93 -37.54
N TYR A 120 51.82 16.99 -38.27
CA TYR A 120 50.81 17.96 -37.81
C TYR A 120 49.43 17.30 -37.61
N LYS A 121 48.98 16.46 -38.56
CA LYS A 121 47.74 15.68 -38.40
C LYS A 121 47.80 14.73 -37.21
N PHE A 122 48.92 14.04 -36.99
CA PHE A 122 49.12 13.16 -35.83
C PHE A 122 49.03 13.92 -34.50
N THR A 123 49.62 15.12 -34.40
CA THR A 123 49.50 15.96 -33.19
C THR A 123 48.09 16.52 -32.96
N GLU A 124 47.36 16.87 -34.03
CA GLU A 124 45.95 17.25 -33.93
C GLU A 124 45.06 16.09 -33.51
N ASP A 125 45.34 14.88 -34.01
CA ASP A 125 44.60 13.67 -33.68
C ASP A 125 44.80 13.27 -32.21
N ILE A 126 46.02 13.41 -31.67
CA ILE A 126 46.30 13.24 -30.22
C ILE A 126 45.54 14.29 -29.41
N ALA A 127 45.60 15.57 -29.79
CA ALA A 127 44.88 16.64 -29.07
C ALA A 127 43.34 16.48 -29.15
N ARG A 128 42.81 15.92 -30.25
CA ARG A 128 41.38 15.54 -30.38
C ARG A 128 41.04 14.34 -29.50
N ALA A 129 41.91 13.34 -29.42
CA ALA A 129 41.76 12.19 -28.54
C ALA A 129 41.77 12.61 -27.06
N GLU A 130 42.67 13.50 -26.64
CA GLU A 130 42.71 14.05 -25.29
C GLU A 130 41.44 14.84 -24.93
N LYS A 131 40.95 15.69 -25.84
CA LYS A 131 39.67 16.40 -25.67
C LYS A 131 38.48 15.44 -25.59
N ALA A 132 38.51 14.33 -26.33
CA ALA A 132 37.48 13.29 -26.25
C ALA A 132 37.51 12.58 -24.90
N ILE A 133 38.69 12.24 -24.38
CA ILE A 133 38.88 11.66 -23.04
C ILE A 133 38.37 12.61 -21.96
N GLN A 134 38.76 13.90 -21.99
CA GLN A 134 38.29 14.91 -21.05
C GLN A 134 36.75 15.10 -21.10
N LYS A 135 36.17 15.05 -22.30
CA LYS A 135 34.71 15.16 -22.47
C LYS A 135 33.98 13.93 -21.91
N ASP A 136 34.55 12.75 -22.09
CA ASP A 136 34.01 11.51 -21.52
C ASP A 136 34.15 11.45 -20.00
N GLU A 137 35.26 11.92 -19.45
CA GLU A 137 35.44 12.10 -18.00
C GLU A 137 34.45 13.12 -17.43
N ALA A 138 34.26 14.26 -18.09
CA ALA A 138 33.25 15.24 -17.70
C ALA A 138 31.83 14.66 -17.76
N ARG A 139 31.54 13.79 -18.74
CA ARG A 139 30.27 13.07 -18.84
C ARG A 139 30.10 12.05 -17.71
N ARG A 140 31.17 11.35 -17.30
CA ARG A 140 31.17 10.42 -16.16
C ARG A 140 30.92 11.17 -14.85
N ARG A 141 31.66 12.26 -14.59
CA ARG A 141 31.47 13.13 -13.42
C ARG A 141 30.04 13.68 -13.33
N ARG A 142 29.46 14.13 -14.46
CA ARG A 142 28.06 14.58 -14.50
C ARG A 142 27.06 13.46 -14.17
N LYS A 143 27.32 12.23 -14.60
CA LYS A 143 26.48 11.06 -14.26
C LYS A 143 26.59 10.71 -12.79
N GLU A 144 27.80 10.71 -12.24
CA GLU A 144 28.08 10.47 -10.81
C GLU A 144 27.41 11.53 -9.93
N GLU A 145 27.51 12.81 -10.29
CA GLU A 145 26.79 13.89 -9.60
C GLU A 145 25.27 13.73 -9.69
N GLN A 146 24.74 13.30 -10.83
CA GLN A 146 23.31 13.01 -10.99
C GLN A 146 22.86 11.84 -10.12
N GLN A 147 23.67 10.77 -10.04
CA GLN A 147 23.42 9.62 -9.18
C GLN A 147 23.45 10.01 -7.71
N LEU A 148 24.49 10.73 -7.27
CA LEU A 148 24.60 11.22 -5.90
C LEU A 148 23.44 12.15 -5.51
N ARG A 149 22.99 13.02 -6.43
CA ARG A 149 21.79 13.85 -6.22
C ARG A 149 20.51 13.01 -6.12
N ALA A 150 20.39 11.95 -6.90
CA ALA A 150 19.25 11.04 -6.84
C ALA A 150 19.24 10.24 -5.52
N GLU A 151 20.40 9.75 -5.09
CA GLU A 151 20.58 9.04 -3.81
C GLU A 151 20.28 9.95 -2.62
N ARG A 152 20.80 11.18 -2.60
CA ARG A 152 20.46 12.18 -1.56
C ARG A 152 18.96 12.48 -1.51
N ARG A 153 18.30 12.57 -2.68
CA ARG A 153 16.83 12.74 -2.75
C ARG A 153 16.08 11.52 -2.25
N ALA A 154 16.58 10.31 -2.50
CA ALA A 154 15.99 9.08 -1.99
C ALA A 154 16.15 8.97 -0.47
N ALA A 155 17.35 9.25 0.07
CA ALA A 155 17.63 9.26 1.50
C ALA A 155 16.77 10.29 2.25
N LEU A 156 16.63 11.50 1.72
CA LEU A 156 15.79 12.54 2.32
C LEU A 156 14.29 12.17 2.28
N LYS A 157 13.84 11.44 1.25
CA LYS A 157 12.47 10.88 1.21
C LYS A 157 12.28 9.77 2.25
N ALA A 158 13.29 8.91 2.44
CA ALA A 158 13.26 7.86 3.45
C ALA A 158 13.20 8.47 4.86
N GLN A 159 14.05 9.44 5.17
CA GLN A 159 14.02 10.17 6.45
C GLN A 159 12.67 10.85 6.70
N ARG A 160 12.09 11.51 5.70
CA ARG A 160 10.74 12.11 5.84
C ARG A 160 9.65 11.07 6.08
N LEU A 161 9.77 9.90 5.47
CA LEU A 161 8.82 8.80 5.65
C LEU A 161 8.97 8.20 7.05
N GLU A 162 10.20 8.00 7.52
CA GLU A 162 10.51 7.54 8.87
C GLU A 162 10.00 8.54 9.91
N GLU A 163 10.26 9.84 9.73
CA GLU A 163 9.74 10.86 10.63
C GLU A 163 8.20 10.91 10.63
N GLN A 164 7.55 10.75 9.47
CA GLN A 164 6.10 10.61 9.41
C GLN A 164 5.59 9.34 10.10
N ASN A 165 6.30 8.23 9.99
CA ASN A 165 5.94 6.98 10.66
C ASN A 165 6.13 7.11 12.17
N ARG A 166 7.20 7.76 12.63
CA ARG A 166 7.46 8.03 14.05
C ARG A 166 6.41 8.96 14.64
N ARG A 167 6.03 10.03 13.93
CA ARG A 167 4.92 10.90 14.33
C ARG A 167 3.60 10.15 14.44
N LYS A 168 3.32 9.19 13.55
CA LYS A 168 2.16 8.28 13.66
C LYS A 168 2.30 7.24 14.77
N GLU A 169 3.52 6.94 15.23
CA GLU A 169 3.78 6.12 16.42
C GLU A 169 3.52 6.88 17.71
N GLU A 170 3.75 8.19 17.71
CA GLU A 170 3.55 9.06 18.87
C GLU A 170 2.07 9.47 19.08
N GLU A 171 1.19 9.28 18.08
CA GLU A 171 -0.26 9.54 18.24
C GLU A 171 -0.91 8.55 19.22
N PRO A 172 -1.66 9.03 20.24
CA PRO A 172 -2.29 8.14 21.21
C PRO A 172 -3.29 7.23 20.53
N GLU A 173 -3.17 5.92 20.77
CA GLU A 173 -4.08 4.94 20.18
C GLU A 173 -5.52 5.19 20.63
N LEU A 174 -6.46 5.15 19.68
CA LEU A 174 -7.88 5.20 20.01
C LEU A 174 -8.22 4.06 20.97
N THR A 175 -9.11 4.32 21.93
CA THR A 175 -9.61 3.23 22.78
C THR A 175 -10.43 2.25 21.94
N LEU A 176 -10.48 0.98 22.37
CA LEU A 176 -11.27 -0.05 21.67
C LEU A 176 -12.76 0.31 21.57
N ALA A 177 -13.29 1.05 22.55
CA ALA A 177 -14.66 1.55 22.53
C ALA A 177 -14.87 2.63 21.46
N GLU A 178 -13.91 3.54 21.30
CA GLU A 178 -13.94 4.59 20.26
C GLU A 178 -13.72 4.02 18.86
N ALA A 179 -12.81 3.06 18.70
CA ALA A 179 -12.66 2.34 17.43
C ALA A 179 -13.96 1.64 17.05
N MET A 180 -14.60 0.93 17.99
CA MET A 180 -15.89 0.30 17.74
C MET A 180 -16.97 1.33 17.37
N SER A 181 -17.05 2.45 18.08
CA SER A 181 -18.05 3.49 17.79
C SER A 181 -17.81 4.10 16.41
N LYS A 182 -16.55 4.40 16.02
CA LYS A 182 -16.15 4.88 14.68
C LYS A 182 -16.62 3.96 13.56
N TYR A 183 -16.44 2.64 13.71
CA TYR A 183 -16.84 1.66 12.68
C TYR A 183 -18.32 1.25 12.74
N ALA A 184 -18.97 1.39 13.91
CA ALA A 184 -20.41 1.17 14.06
C ALA A 184 -21.24 2.39 13.60
N TYR A 185 -20.69 3.58 13.72
CA TYR A 185 -21.34 4.83 13.36
C TYR A 185 -21.69 4.87 11.88
N GLY A 186 -22.94 5.23 11.58
CA GLY A 186 -23.42 5.37 10.20
C GLY A 186 -23.59 4.05 9.43
N LEU A 187 -23.35 2.88 10.02
CA LEU A 187 -23.53 1.59 9.33
C LEU A 187 -24.96 1.35 8.76
N PRO A 188 -26.07 1.64 9.48
CA PRO A 188 -27.41 1.47 8.93
C PRO A 188 -27.71 2.48 7.81
N SER A 189 -27.18 3.71 7.93
CA SER A 189 -27.29 4.73 6.89
C SER A 189 -26.54 4.29 5.62
N LEU A 190 -25.29 3.84 5.77
CA LEU A 190 -24.48 3.31 4.68
C LEU A 190 -25.16 2.10 4.02
N ARG A 191 -25.74 1.18 4.80
CA ARG A 191 -26.51 0.05 4.26
C ARG A 191 -27.67 0.50 3.38
N ARG A 192 -28.44 1.50 3.84
CA ARG A 192 -29.57 2.05 3.09
C ARG A 192 -29.11 2.75 1.82
N ARG A 193 -28.07 3.59 1.91
CA ARG A 193 -27.47 4.30 0.76
C ARG A 193 -26.95 3.33 -0.29
N THR A 194 -26.21 2.29 0.11
CA THR A 194 -25.74 1.26 -0.82
C THR A 194 -26.90 0.51 -1.46
N PHE A 195 -27.96 0.18 -0.70
CA PHE A 195 -29.13 -0.50 -1.25
C PHE A 195 -29.86 0.38 -2.29
N MET A 196 -30.10 1.65 -1.99
CA MET A 196 -30.73 2.60 -2.92
C MET A 196 -29.86 2.82 -4.17
N SER A 197 -28.54 2.92 -4.02
CA SER A 197 -27.61 3.04 -5.14
C SER A 197 -27.66 1.81 -6.07
N PHE A 198 -27.70 0.58 -5.52
CA PHE A 198 -27.89 -0.63 -6.34
C PHE A 198 -29.26 -0.67 -7.02
N LEU A 199 -30.33 -0.21 -6.37
CA LEU A 199 -31.66 -0.15 -6.96
C LEU A 199 -31.68 0.77 -8.18
N ILE A 200 -31.05 1.95 -8.08
CA ILE A 200 -30.93 2.89 -9.19
C ILE A 200 -30.02 2.33 -10.30
N CYS A 201 -28.91 1.68 -9.95
CA CYS A 201 -28.05 1.03 -10.94
C CYS A 201 -28.79 -0.08 -11.69
N ALA A 202 -29.57 -0.90 -10.97
CA ALA A 202 -30.39 -1.94 -11.57
C ALA A 202 -31.44 -1.32 -12.52
N LEU A 203 -32.07 -0.21 -12.13
CA LEU A 203 -32.98 0.53 -13.00
C LEU A 203 -32.27 1.04 -14.27
N MET A 204 -31.09 1.65 -14.16
CA MET A 204 -30.31 2.14 -15.31
C MET A 204 -29.89 1.00 -16.24
N VAL A 205 -29.50 -0.16 -15.70
CA VAL A 205 -29.15 -1.35 -16.50
C VAL A 205 -30.40 -1.90 -17.21
N LEU A 206 -31.53 -1.99 -16.52
CA LEU A 206 -32.80 -2.38 -17.13
C LEU A 206 -33.18 -1.41 -18.25
N MET A 207 -32.99 -0.10 -18.04
CA MET A 207 -33.24 0.90 -19.09
C MET A 207 -32.38 0.65 -20.33
N LEU A 208 -31.10 0.31 -20.15
CA LEU A 208 -30.21 -0.03 -21.25
C LEU A 208 -30.65 -1.31 -21.98
N ILE A 209 -31.12 -2.32 -21.25
CA ILE A 209 -31.62 -3.58 -21.84
C ILE A 209 -32.88 -3.33 -22.68
N PHE A 210 -33.84 -2.57 -22.15
CA PHE A 210 -35.10 -2.29 -22.84
C PHE A 210 -34.90 -1.45 -24.12
N ASP A 211 -33.94 -0.53 -24.09
CA ASP A 211 -33.54 0.23 -25.28
C ASP A 211 -32.96 -0.68 -26.37
N ARG A 212 -32.15 -1.68 -25.99
CA ARG A 212 -31.61 -2.69 -26.92
C ARG A 212 -32.67 -3.64 -27.47
N THR A 213 -33.73 -3.92 -26.71
CA THR A 213 -34.81 -4.83 -27.15
C THR A 213 -35.94 -4.13 -27.92
N GLY A 214 -35.90 -2.79 -28.06
CA GLY A 214 -36.90 -2.01 -28.80
C GLY A 214 -38.28 -1.95 -28.13
N THR A 215 -38.39 -2.41 -26.89
CA THR A 215 -39.63 -2.40 -26.11
C THR A 215 -39.71 -1.10 -25.32
N HIS A 216 -40.28 -0.07 -25.95
CA HIS A 216 -40.41 1.25 -25.34
C HIS A 216 -41.56 1.29 -24.32
N VAL A 217 -41.22 1.33 -23.03
CA VAL A 217 -42.21 1.58 -21.98
C VAL A 217 -42.40 3.10 -21.86
N ALA A 218 -43.46 3.66 -22.43
CA ALA A 218 -43.61 5.11 -22.67
C ALA A 218 -43.43 6.03 -21.43
N LEU A 219 -43.54 5.53 -20.20
CA LEU A 219 -43.45 6.34 -18.97
C LEU A 219 -42.02 6.53 -18.44
N LEU A 220 -41.09 5.62 -18.73
CA LEU A 220 -39.69 5.72 -18.28
C LEU A 220 -38.71 6.04 -19.41
N PHE A 221 -39.14 5.97 -20.66
CA PHE A 221 -38.27 5.97 -21.84
C PHE A 221 -38.70 7.07 -22.82
N PRO A 222 -38.15 8.29 -22.69
CA PRO A 222 -38.36 9.32 -23.69
C PRO A 222 -37.82 8.84 -25.04
N PRO A 223 -38.55 9.00 -26.15
CA PRO A 223 -38.08 8.60 -27.48
C PRO A 223 -36.91 9.46 -27.99
N ASP A 224 -36.72 10.66 -27.42
CA ASP A 224 -35.65 11.56 -27.82
C ASP A 224 -34.31 11.19 -27.15
N PRO A 225 -33.22 11.06 -27.92
CA PRO A 225 -31.91 10.65 -27.38
C PRO A 225 -31.37 11.65 -26.34
N VAL A 226 -31.65 12.94 -26.51
CA VAL A 226 -31.27 14.00 -25.56
C VAL A 226 -32.01 13.83 -24.23
N LYS A 227 -33.32 13.54 -24.25
CA LYS A 227 -34.12 13.33 -23.04
C LYS A 227 -33.71 12.04 -22.32
N GLN A 228 -33.35 11.01 -23.08
CA GLN A 228 -32.78 9.78 -22.53
C GLN A 228 -31.43 10.06 -21.84
N ALA A 229 -30.52 10.80 -22.47
CA ALA A 229 -29.25 11.20 -21.86
C ALA A 229 -29.45 12.03 -20.58
N MET A 230 -30.41 12.97 -20.57
CA MET A 230 -30.79 13.72 -19.37
C MET A 230 -31.25 12.81 -18.23
N SER A 231 -32.04 11.77 -18.53
CA SER A 231 -32.52 10.82 -17.53
C SER A 231 -31.37 10.02 -16.90
N PHE A 232 -30.44 9.51 -17.72
CA PHE A 232 -29.26 8.80 -17.25
C PHE A 232 -28.32 9.70 -16.44
N MET A 233 -28.15 10.96 -16.87
CA MET A 233 -27.38 11.96 -16.12
C MET A 233 -27.99 12.22 -14.74
N LEU A 234 -29.32 12.39 -14.66
CA LEU A 234 -30.03 12.63 -13.41
C LEU A 234 -29.91 11.44 -12.45
N LEU A 235 -30.10 10.22 -12.94
CA LEU A 235 -29.95 9.00 -12.16
C LEU A 235 -28.50 8.82 -11.65
N GLN A 236 -27.52 9.13 -12.49
CA GLN A 236 -26.10 9.13 -12.09
C GLN A 236 -25.82 10.15 -11.00
N LEU A 237 -26.39 11.37 -11.08
CA LEU A 237 -26.30 12.37 -10.02
C LEU A 237 -26.87 11.88 -8.69
N LEU A 238 -28.00 11.16 -8.71
CA LEU A 238 -28.58 10.57 -7.50
C LEU A 238 -27.65 9.50 -6.89
N VAL A 239 -27.02 8.67 -7.72
CA VAL A 239 -26.03 7.69 -7.25
C VAL A 239 -24.80 8.39 -6.66
N MET A 240 -24.33 9.46 -7.29
CA MET A 240 -23.25 10.29 -6.77
C MET A 240 -23.61 10.94 -5.43
N LEU A 241 -24.84 11.42 -5.25
CA LEU A 241 -25.31 11.97 -3.98
C LEU A 241 -25.29 10.91 -2.86
N PHE A 242 -25.73 9.68 -3.15
CA PHE A 242 -25.61 8.58 -2.20
C PHE A 242 -24.16 8.14 -1.95
N GLY A 243 -23.25 8.40 -2.90
CA GLY A 243 -21.83 8.06 -2.87
C GLY A 243 -20.89 9.20 -2.48
N VAL A 244 -21.40 10.32 -1.94
CA VAL A 244 -20.61 11.55 -1.76
C VAL A 244 -19.32 11.33 -0.96
N ASP A 245 -19.35 10.49 0.09
CA ASP A 245 -18.17 10.22 0.92
C ASP A 245 -17.06 9.55 0.10
N VAL A 246 -17.42 8.61 -0.79
CA VAL A 246 -16.48 7.91 -1.66
C VAL A 246 -15.93 8.86 -2.73
N LEU A 247 -16.77 9.76 -3.25
CA LEU A 247 -16.34 10.78 -4.22
C LEU A 247 -15.36 11.78 -3.60
N ILE A 248 -15.66 12.27 -2.40
CA ILE A 248 -14.80 13.21 -1.69
C ILE A 248 -13.46 12.53 -1.39
N ASN A 249 -13.46 11.32 -0.82
CA ASN A 249 -12.23 10.57 -0.55
C ASN A 249 -11.42 10.33 -1.83
N GLY A 250 -12.08 9.88 -2.91
CA GLY A 250 -11.41 9.64 -4.18
C GLY A 250 -10.81 10.91 -4.79
N LEU A 251 -11.48 12.05 -4.65
CA LEU A 251 -11.02 13.33 -5.15
C LEU A 251 -9.87 13.89 -4.28
N THR A 252 -9.95 13.78 -2.96
CA THR A 252 -8.86 14.16 -2.06
C THR A 252 -7.61 13.30 -2.28
N ASP A 253 -7.79 12.00 -2.52
CA ASP A 253 -6.71 11.06 -2.83
C ASP A 253 -6.03 11.42 -4.16
N LEU A 254 -6.82 11.89 -5.14
CA LEU A 254 -6.30 12.37 -6.41
C LEU A 254 -5.49 13.67 -6.24
N PHE A 255 -6.01 14.64 -5.47
CA PHE A 255 -5.31 15.90 -5.20
C PHE A 255 -4.05 15.72 -4.33
N THR A 256 -4.04 14.73 -3.45
CA THR A 256 -2.87 14.40 -2.62
C THR A 256 -1.85 13.50 -3.32
N LEU A 257 -2.03 13.22 -4.62
CA LEU A 257 -1.18 12.35 -5.44
C LEU A 257 -1.03 10.93 -4.87
N LYS A 258 -2.06 10.45 -4.19
CA LYS A 258 -2.18 9.08 -3.67
C LYS A 258 -3.41 8.41 -4.29
N PRO A 259 -3.44 8.23 -5.62
CA PRO A 259 -4.62 7.74 -6.32
C PRO A 259 -5.00 6.34 -5.81
N SER A 260 -6.25 6.22 -5.37
CA SER A 260 -6.83 4.99 -4.84
C SER A 260 -7.88 4.41 -5.80
N GLY A 261 -8.42 3.24 -5.46
CA GLY A 261 -9.57 2.68 -6.20
C GLY A 261 -10.78 3.62 -6.20
N ASP A 262 -10.97 4.39 -5.13
CA ASP A 262 -12.04 5.38 -5.01
C ASP A 262 -11.76 6.60 -5.91
N SER A 263 -10.49 6.98 -6.12
CA SER A 263 -10.11 8.02 -7.09
C SER A 263 -10.46 7.65 -8.53
N LEU A 264 -10.24 6.39 -8.93
CA LEU A 264 -10.63 5.90 -10.26
C LEU A 264 -12.15 5.93 -10.45
N ALA A 265 -12.91 5.52 -9.42
CA ALA A 265 -14.36 5.59 -9.44
C ALA A 265 -14.86 7.03 -9.55
N ALA A 266 -14.28 7.96 -8.78
CA ALA A 266 -14.61 9.38 -8.85
C ALA A 266 -14.31 9.98 -10.22
N LEU A 267 -13.15 9.65 -10.80
CA LEU A 267 -12.77 10.10 -12.14
C LEU A 267 -13.73 9.55 -13.21
N ALA A 268 -14.11 8.27 -13.13
CA ALA A 268 -15.08 7.67 -14.04
C ALA A 268 -16.46 8.36 -13.94
N CYS A 269 -16.91 8.67 -12.72
CA CYS A 269 -18.14 9.45 -12.50
C CYS A 269 -18.07 10.84 -13.14
N LEU A 270 -16.98 11.59 -12.91
CA LEU A 270 -16.80 12.92 -13.50
C LEU A 270 -16.70 12.88 -15.02
N ALA A 271 -15.96 11.93 -15.58
CA ALA A 271 -15.83 11.74 -17.02
C ALA A 271 -17.18 11.38 -17.66
N SER A 272 -17.95 10.47 -17.04
CA SER A 272 -19.29 10.10 -17.51
C SER A 272 -20.29 11.25 -17.44
N LEU A 273 -20.15 12.15 -16.45
CA LEU A 273 -20.99 13.33 -16.33
C LEU A 273 -20.67 14.36 -17.42
N ALA A 274 -19.38 14.56 -17.70
CA ALA A 274 -18.94 15.44 -18.79
C ALA A 274 -19.39 14.91 -20.16
N ASP A 275 -19.31 13.60 -20.38
CA ASP A 275 -19.80 12.93 -21.59
C ASP A 275 -21.30 13.15 -21.80
N ALA A 276 -22.12 12.88 -20.76
CA ALA A 276 -23.56 13.13 -20.83
C ALA A 276 -23.88 14.59 -21.13
N LEU A 277 -23.19 15.53 -20.49
CA LEU A 277 -23.40 16.97 -20.71
C LEU A 277 -23.07 17.37 -22.16
N LEU A 278 -22.01 16.82 -22.76
CA LEU A 278 -21.65 17.11 -24.15
C LEU A 278 -22.68 16.57 -25.15
N ILE A 279 -23.27 15.41 -24.87
CA ILE A 279 -24.37 14.85 -25.65
C ILE A 279 -25.62 15.75 -25.55
N ILE A 280 -25.95 16.21 -24.35
CA ILE A 280 -27.10 17.11 -24.12
C ILE A 280 -26.93 18.46 -24.84
N LEU A 281 -25.70 19.00 -24.87
CA LEU A 281 -25.38 20.27 -25.53
C LEU A 281 -25.33 20.17 -27.08
N GLY A 282 -25.66 19.01 -27.67
CA GLY A 282 -25.59 18.82 -29.13
C GLY A 282 -24.17 18.93 -29.67
N ARG A 283 -23.16 18.62 -28.83
CA ARG A 283 -21.74 18.68 -29.24
C ARG A 283 -21.20 17.34 -29.71
N ALA A 284 -21.96 16.26 -29.52
CA ALA A 284 -21.55 14.88 -29.72
C ALA A 284 -22.67 14.05 -30.37
N ASP A 285 -23.24 14.54 -31.48
CA ASP A 285 -24.47 14.01 -32.09
C ASP A 285 -24.37 12.56 -32.63
N ASN A 286 -23.14 12.02 -32.75
CA ASN A 286 -22.87 10.69 -33.28
C ASN A 286 -22.30 9.69 -32.25
N THR A 287 -22.19 10.05 -30.97
CA THR A 287 -21.46 9.23 -29.98
C THR A 287 -22.35 8.22 -29.24
N GLY A 288 -23.65 8.16 -29.52
CA GLY A 288 -24.55 7.20 -28.90
C GLY A 288 -24.87 7.52 -27.43
N GLN A 289 -25.16 6.49 -26.64
CA GLN A 289 -25.61 6.64 -25.24
C GLN A 289 -24.46 6.96 -24.28
N PRO A 290 -24.71 7.76 -23.22
CA PRO A 290 -23.68 8.12 -22.25
C PRO A 290 -23.26 6.95 -21.36
N TYR A 291 -21.98 6.90 -20.96
CA TYR A 291 -21.43 5.85 -20.08
C TYR A 291 -21.83 6.00 -18.59
N CYS A 292 -22.88 6.77 -18.28
CA CYS A 292 -23.36 7.02 -16.92
C CYS A 292 -23.66 5.74 -16.14
N THR A 293 -24.25 4.72 -16.79
CA THR A 293 -24.62 3.46 -16.13
C THR A 293 -23.40 2.71 -15.61
N ALA A 294 -22.32 2.63 -16.41
CA ALA A 294 -21.10 1.95 -16.01
C ALA A 294 -20.44 2.63 -14.81
N ALA A 295 -20.33 3.97 -14.86
CA ALA A 295 -19.78 4.76 -13.76
C ALA A 295 -20.65 4.70 -12.48
N ALA A 296 -21.98 4.69 -12.63
CA ALA A 296 -22.92 4.50 -11.51
C ALA A 296 -22.67 3.16 -10.81
N CYS A 297 -22.55 2.08 -11.59
CA CYS A 297 -22.25 0.75 -11.08
C CYS A 297 -20.91 0.72 -10.36
N THR A 298 -19.86 1.35 -10.92
CA THR A 298 -18.55 1.45 -10.26
C THR A 298 -18.68 2.07 -8.86
N LEU A 299 -19.38 3.21 -8.75
CA LEU A 299 -19.56 3.88 -7.47
C LEU A 299 -20.40 3.05 -6.49
N ALA A 300 -21.42 2.33 -6.96
CA ALA A 300 -22.21 1.41 -6.15
C ALA A 300 -21.36 0.25 -5.57
N PHE A 301 -20.45 -0.30 -6.37
CA PHE A 301 -19.51 -1.32 -5.92
C PHE A 301 -18.46 -0.78 -4.94
N ALA A 302 -17.99 0.46 -5.12
CA ALA A 302 -17.11 1.13 -4.17
C ALA A 302 -17.80 1.35 -2.80
N LEU A 303 -19.06 1.82 -2.82
CA LEU A 303 -19.92 1.92 -1.64
C LEU A 303 -20.12 0.57 -0.94
N GLN A 304 -20.33 -0.50 -1.71
CA GLN A 304 -20.42 -1.86 -1.19
C GLN A 304 -19.12 -2.29 -0.51
N GLY A 305 -17.97 -2.03 -1.12
CA GLY A 305 -16.66 -2.29 -0.54
C GLY A 305 -16.48 -1.60 0.81
N SER A 306 -16.78 -0.31 0.87
CA SER A 306 -16.76 0.50 2.11
C SER A 306 -17.68 -0.07 3.20
N LYS A 307 -18.89 -0.50 2.82
CA LYS A 307 -19.84 -1.15 3.74
C LYS A 307 -19.28 -2.46 4.31
N LEU A 308 -18.66 -3.29 3.46
CA LEU A 308 -18.08 -4.56 3.87
C LEU A 308 -16.87 -4.34 4.78
N LYS A 309 -16.01 -3.37 4.48
CA LYS A 309 -14.88 -2.95 5.32
C LYS A 309 -15.36 -2.59 6.73
N LYS A 310 -16.31 -1.66 6.86
CA LYS A 310 -16.88 -1.25 8.17
C LYS A 310 -17.53 -2.42 8.91
N LYS A 311 -18.26 -3.28 8.19
CA LYS A 311 -18.89 -4.47 8.79
C LYS A 311 -17.86 -5.45 9.34
N GLY A 312 -16.78 -5.72 8.61
CA GLY A 312 -15.69 -6.62 9.05
C GLY A 312 -15.02 -6.10 10.31
N PHE A 313 -14.58 -4.83 10.30
CA PHE A 313 -13.92 -4.22 11.45
C PHE A 313 -14.83 -4.08 12.68
N ARG A 314 -16.13 -3.79 12.48
CA ARG A 314 -17.09 -3.80 13.60
C ARG A 314 -17.14 -5.15 14.32
N VAL A 315 -17.08 -6.26 13.57
CA VAL A 315 -17.06 -7.62 14.17
C VAL A 315 -15.77 -7.82 14.93
N VAL A 316 -14.62 -7.48 14.34
CA VAL A 316 -13.29 -7.57 14.98
C VAL A 316 -13.26 -6.83 16.32
N PHE A 317 -13.62 -5.54 16.34
CA PHE A 317 -13.59 -4.76 17.58
C PHE A 317 -14.63 -5.21 18.60
N LYS A 318 -15.79 -5.71 18.15
CA LYS A 318 -16.81 -6.28 19.03
C LYS A 318 -16.29 -7.52 19.76
N THR A 319 -15.64 -8.43 19.06
CA THR A 319 -15.07 -9.65 19.63
C THR A 319 -13.90 -9.32 20.57
N MET A 320 -13.03 -8.38 20.18
CA MET A 320 -11.94 -7.92 21.06
C MET A 320 -12.48 -7.36 22.37
N LYS A 321 -13.51 -6.52 22.32
CA LYS A 321 -14.08 -5.89 23.53
C LYS A 321 -14.76 -6.90 24.45
N ALA A 322 -15.25 -8.01 23.90
CA ALA A 322 -15.86 -9.08 24.69
C ALA A 322 -14.81 -9.89 25.49
N THR A 323 -13.52 -9.77 25.15
CA THR A 323 -12.44 -10.54 25.76
C THR A 323 -11.81 -9.76 26.93
N LYS A 324 -11.80 -10.34 28.14
CA LYS A 324 -11.26 -9.68 29.34
C LYS A 324 -9.73 -9.63 29.38
N VAL A 325 -9.07 -10.71 28.96
CA VAL A 325 -7.61 -10.81 28.90
C VAL A 325 -7.25 -11.31 27.50
N PRO A 326 -6.93 -10.41 26.55
CA PRO A 326 -6.60 -10.83 25.19
C PRO A 326 -5.25 -11.56 25.19
N THR A 327 -5.25 -12.74 24.57
CA THR A 327 -4.00 -13.39 24.14
C THR A 327 -3.66 -12.84 22.77
N ILE A 328 -2.46 -12.29 22.63
CA ILE A 328 -2.01 -11.68 21.37
C ILE A 328 -0.88 -12.52 20.82
N VAL A 329 -0.96 -12.78 19.53
CA VAL A 329 0.08 -13.47 18.78
C VAL A 329 0.70 -12.44 17.85
N THR A 330 1.97 -12.11 18.10
CA THR A 330 2.76 -11.22 17.24
C THR A 330 3.85 -12.02 16.56
N ALA A 331 4.10 -11.74 15.29
CA ALA A 331 5.25 -12.25 14.58
C ALA A 331 6.46 -11.36 14.94
N GLU A 332 7.47 -11.91 15.60
CA GLU A 332 8.70 -11.19 15.94
C GLU A 332 9.87 -11.82 15.17
N GLY A 333 10.52 -11.01 14.33
CA GLY A 333 11.69 -11.42 13.55
C GLY A 333 13.03 -11.24 14.26
N ASP A 334 13.10 -10.37 15.28
CA ASP A 334 14.36 -10.01 15.95
C ASP A 334 14.85 -11.02 16.99
N LYS A 335 14.09 -12.09 17.26
CA LYS A 335 14.42 -13.03 18.33
C LYS A 335 15.28 -14.22 17.90
N THR A 336 15.45 -14.44 16.59
CA THR A 336 16.19 -15.59 16.07
C THR A 336 16.82 -15.28 14.72
N GLU A 337 18.08 -15.69 14.53
CA GLU A 337 18.85 -15.48 13.28
C GLU A 337 18.27 -16.23 12.06
N GLU A 338 17.35 -17.18 12.27
CA GLU A 338 16.84 -18.09 11.22
C GLU A 338 15.33 -17.99 10.92
N GLY A 339 14.61 -16.97 11.41
CA GLY A 339 13.23 -16.76 10.96
C GLY A 339 12.30 -15.95 11.87
N VAL A 340 11.09 -15.75 11.36
CA VAL A 340 10.00 -15.05 12.04
C VAL A 340 9.28 -16.01 12.98
N VAL A 341 9.26 -15.72 14.28
CA VAL A 341 8.63 -16.59 15.30
C VAL A 341 7.32 -15.98 15.77
N LEU A 342 6.30 -16.82 15.94
CA LEU A 342 5.03 -16.42 16.56
C LEU A 342 5.19 -16.37 18.08
N CYS A 343 5.26 -15.15 18.63
CA CYS A 343 5.30 -14.91 20.06
C CYS A 343 3.88 -14.73 20.61
N ARG A 344 3.52 -15.54 21.60
CA ARG A 344 2.28 -15.40 22.37
C ARG A 344 2.53 -14.51 23.59
N LYS A 345 1.88 -13.35 23.64
CA LYS A 345 1.90 -12.44 24.80
C LYS A 345 0.51 -12.33 25.42
N LEU A 346 0.46 -12.20 26.74
CA LEU A 346 -0.78 -12.00 27.49
C LEU A 346 -0.99 -10.51 27.79
N GLY A 347 -2.19 -9.98 27.57
CA GLY A 347 -2.66 -8.76 28.25
C GLY A 347 -2.55 -7.43 27.50
N SER A 348 -1.52 -7.15 26.70
CA SER A 348 -1.37 -5.80 26.11
C SER A 348 -1.88 -5.69 24.68
N SER A 349 -3.11 -5.18 24.49
CA SER A 349 -3.69 -4.87 23.16
C SER A 349 -3.12 -3.63 22.47
N ALA A 350 -2.06 -3.04 23.03
CA ALA A 350 -1.37 -1.91 22.44
C ALA A 350 -0.86 -2.29 21.02
N GLY A 351 -1.00 -1.38 20.07
CA GLY A 351 -0.62 -1.60 18.67
C GLY A 351 -1.72 -2.21 17.81
N PHE A 352 -2.74 -2.88 18.38
CA PHE A 352 -3.71 -3.64 17.60
C PHE A 352 -4.55 -2.73 16.68
N ILE A 353 -5.08 -1.63 17.23
CA ILE A 353 -5.94 -0.71 16.48
C ILE A 353 -5.12 -0.02 15.40
N LYS A 354 -3.92 0.44 15.74
CA LYS A 354 -3.01 1.05 14.76
C LYS A 354 -2.72 0.12 13.59
N LYS A 355 -2.47 -1.16 13.87
CA LYS A 355 -2.25 -2.18 12.84
C LYS A 355 -3.47 -2.43 11.94
N THR A 356 -4.68 -2.27 12.47
CA THR A 356 -5.91 -2.34 11.66
C THR A 356 -6.11 -1.13 10.73
N GLU A 357 -5.47 0.01 11.01
CA GLU A 357 -5.54 1.21 10.18
C GLU A 357 -4.53 1.20 9.02
N GLU A 358 -3.63 0.22 9.00
CA GLU A 358 -2.67 0.07 7.92
C GLU A 358 -3.33 -0.18 6.54
N PRO A 359 -2.69 0.29 5.45
CA PRO A 359 -3.25 0.13 4.12
C PRO A 359 -3.34 -1.35 3.73
N ASN A 360 -4.49 -1.72 3.19
CA ASN A 360 -4.76 -3.08 2.72
C ASN A 360 -3.95 -3.37 1.45
N ILE A 361 -3.83 -4.64 1.07
CA ILE A 361 -3.14 -5.03 -0.17
C ILE A 361 -3.72 -4.33 -1.41
N ALA A 362 -5.05 -4.20 -1.48
CA ALA A 362 -5.70 -3.50 -2.59
C ALA A 362 -5.24 -2.03 -2.66
N ASP A 363 -5.21 -1.32 -1.53
CA ASP A 363 -4.79 0.07 -1.46
C ASP A 363 -3.32 0.22 -1.89
N ARG A 364 -2.43 -0.70 -1.44
CA ARG A 364 -1.01 -0.70 -1.81
C ARG A 364 -0.77 -0.94 -3.30
N VAL A 365 -1.53 -1.87 -3.90
CA VAL A 365 -1.44 -2.18 -5.33
C VAL A 365 -2.00 -1.04 -6.18
N TYR A 366 -3.14 -0.47 -5.78
CA TYR A 366 -3.77 0.63 -6.51
C TYR A 366 -3.00 1.94 -6.43
N LEU A 367 -2.23 2.16 -5.37
CA LEU A 367 -1.32 3.31 -5.30
C LEU A 367 -0.34 3.36 -6.49
N ARG A 368 0.04 2.20 -7.04
CA ARG A 368 0.92 2.10 -8.23
C ARG A 368 0.15 1.93 -9.54
N LEU A 369 -0.93 1.16 -9.53
CA LEU A 369 -1.72 0.86 -10.74
C LEU A 369 -2.64 2.01 -11.16
N ALA A 370 -3.27 2.72 -10.22
CA ALA A 370 -4.20 3.80 -10.54
C ALA A 370 -3.60 4.93 -11.40
N PRO A 371 -2.39 5.48 -11.15
CA PRO A 371 -1.84 6.53 -12.00
C PRO A 371 -1.52 6.01 -13.41
N LEU A 372 -1.06 4.76 -13.52
CA LEU A 372 -0.81 4.12 -14.82
C LEU A 372 -2.11 3.94 -15.61
N LEU A 373 -3.20 3.52 -14.96
CA LEU A 373 -4.50 3.36 -15.59
C LEU A 373 -5.11 4.69 -16.05
N ILE A 374 -4.94 5.76 -15.26
CA ILE A 374 -5.37 7.11 -15.64
C ILE A 374 -4.62 7.59 -16.88
N ILE A 375 -3.29 7.46 -16.88
CA ILE A 375 -2.45 7.85 -18.04
C ILE A 375 -2.83 7.02 -19.27
N ALA A 376 -2.96 5.70 -19.12
CA ALA A 376 -3.38 4.82 -20.21
C ALA A 376 -4.75 5.24 -20.77
N SER A 377 -5.73 5.53 -19.91
CA SER A 377 -7.07 5.97 -20.34
C SER A 377 -7.04 7.27 -21.13
N ALA A 378 -6.20 8.23 -20.72
CA ALA A 378 -6.01 9.49 -21.45
C ALA A 378 -5.31 9.29 -22.79
N LEU A 379 -4.29 8.44 -22.85
CA LEU A 379 -3.57 8.12 -24.10
C LEU A 379 -4.49 7.42 -25.11
N PHE A 380 -5.27 6.42 -24.67
CA PHE A 380 -6.21 5.74 -25.56
C PHE A 380 -7.31 6.67 -26.06
N ALA A 381 -7.82 7.55 -25.20
CA ALA A 381 -8.79 8.58 -25.61
C ALA A 381 -8.18 9.55 -26.63
N LEU A 382 -6.91 9.94 -26.47
CA LEU A 382 -6.20 10.81 -27.40
C LEU A 382 -6.03 10.15 -28.78
N VAL A 383 -5.64 8.88 -28.81
CA VAL A 383 -5.55 8.10 -30.05
C VAL A 383 -6.91 8.02 -30.75
N ALA A 384 -7.98 7.74 -30.00
CA ALA A 384 -9.33 7.69 -30.56
C ALA A 384 -9.81 9.04 -31.09
N ALA A 385 -9.43 10.13 -30.43
CA ALA A 385 -9.71 11.50 -30.86
C ALA A 385 -8.92 11.90 -32.11
N ALA A 386 -7.68 11.42 -32.27
CA ALA A 386 -6.90 11.65 -33.49
C ALA A 386 -7.52 10.96 -34.71
N MET A 387 -8.19 9.83 -34.51
CA MET A 387 -8.84 9.06 -35.60
C MET A 387 -10.24 9.58 -35.96
N ASN A 388 -11.05 9.94 -34.97
CA ASN A 388 -12.48 10.29 -35.15
C ASN A 388 -12.80 11.77 -34.94
N GLY A 389 -11.78 12.59 -34.66
CA GLY A 389 -11.91 14.02 -34.35
C GLY A 389 -11.99 14.33 -32.84
N GLY A 390 -11.56 15.53 -32.48
CA GLY A 390 -11.42 15.96 -31.07
C GLY A 390 -12.71 15.96 -30.24
N ARG A 391 -13.88 16.00 -30.90
CA ARG A 391 -15.20 16.03 -30.22
C ARG A 391 -15.54 14.72 -29.51
N VAL A 392 -14.91 13.61 -29.89
CA VAL A 392 -15.16 12.27 -29.32
C VAL A 392 -14.21 11.93 -28.16
N TYR A 393 -13.21 12.78 -27.88
CA TYR A 393 -12.21 12.53 -26.84
C TYR A 393 -12.84 12.22 -25.48
N VAL A 394 -13.79 13.06 -25.04
CA VAL A 394 -14.43 12.94 -23.72
C VAL A 394 -15.25 11.65 -23.62
N HIS A 395 -15.91 11.26 -24.72
CA HIS A 395 -16.70 10.03 -24.77
C HIS A 395 -15.82 8.78 -24.62
N PHE A 396 -14.72 8.69 -25.37
CA PHE A 396 -13.76 7.58 -25.22
C PHE A 396 -13.02 7.63 -23.89
N PHE A 397 -12.73 8.81 -23.36
CA PHE A 397 -12.13 8.95 -22.03
C PHE A 397 -13.07 8.44 -20.94
N ALA A 398 -14.37 8.74 -21.02
CA ALA A 398 -15.38 8.20 -20.11
C ALA A 398 -15.48 6.67 -20.21
N ALA A 399 -15.43 6.11 -21.43
CA ALA A 399 -15.41 4.67 -21.63
C ALA A 399 -14.18 4.00 -20.98
N MET A 400 -12.99 4.53 -21.25
CA MET A 400 -11.74 3.95 -20.77
C MET A 400 -11.59 4.09 -19.25
N THR A 401 -12.01 5.21 -18.67
CA THR A 401 -12.01 5.40 -17.21
C THR A 401 -13.00 4.47 -16.50
N ALA A 402 -14.17 4.21 -17.10
CA ALA A 402 -15.13 3.25 -16.59
C ALA A 402 -14.56 1.81 -16.59
N VAL A 403 -13.83 1.42 -17.63
CA VAL A 403 -13.15 0.10 -17.71
C VAL A 403 -12.02 -0.01 -16.68
N SER A 404 -11.21 1.05 -16.54
CA SER A 404 -10.12 1.13 -15.57
C SER A 404 -10.62 1.03 -14.12
N ALA A 405 -11.80 1.58 -13.82
CA ALA A 405 -12.43 1.52 -12.52
C ALA A 405 -13.22 0.21 -12.33
N SER A 406 -12.50 -0.91 -12.33
CA SER A 406 -13.06 -2.26 -12.24
C SER A 406 -13.84 -2.51 -10.95
N PHE A 407 -15.02 -3.14 -11.07
CA PHE A 407 -15.93 -3.42 -9.93
C PHE A 407 -15.31 -4.35 -8.86
N THR A 408 -14.44 -5.26 -9.28
CA THR A 408 -13.85 -6.30 -8.44
C THR A 408 -12.90 -5.72 -7.40
N VAL A 409 -12.30 -4.58 -7.67
CA VAL A 409 -11.23 -3.96 -6.88
C VAL A 409 -11.69 -3.67 -5.45
N SER A 410 -12.85 -3.05 -5.32
CA SER A 410 -13.40 -2.70 -4.01
C SER A 410 -13.88 -3.93 -3.22
N LEU A 411 -14.03 -5.09 -3.86
CA LEU A 411 -14.53 -6.31 -3.25
C LEU A 411 -13.46 -7.35 -2.93
N ILE A 412 -12.34 -7.36 -3.68
CA ILE A 412 -11.33 -8.43 -3.66
C ILE A 412 -10.81 -8.73 -2.26
N TYR A 413 -10.57 -7.68 -1.46
CA TYR A 413 -10.13 -7.81 -0.06
C TYR A 413 -11.30 -7.79 0.93
N ASN A 414 -12.25 -6.86 0.74
CA ASN A 414 -13.29 -6.58 1.75
C ASN A 414 -14.28 -7.73 1.94
N ARG A 415 -14.60 -8.50 0.88
CA ARG A 415 -15.47 -9.68 0.98
C ARG A 415 -14.86 -10.82 1.79
N PRO A 416 -13.68 -11.35 1.41
CA PRO A 416 -13.05 -12.43 2.17
C PRO A 416 -12.70 -11.99 3.59
N PHE A 417 -12.21 -10.76 3.79
CA PHE A 417 -11.93 -10.24 5.12
C PHE A 417 -13.18 -10.24 6.02
N ALA A 418 -14.33 -9.75 5.54
CA ALA A 418 -15.56 -9.76 6.32
C ALA A 418 -16.14 -11.19 6.56
N ALA A 419 -15.75 -12.18 5.75
CA ALA A 419 -16.09 -13.58 5.97
C ALA A 419 -15.17 -14.19 7.05
N ILE A 420 -13.86 -14.01 6.92
CA ILE A 420 -12.86 -14.48 7.87
C ILE A 420 -13.09 -13.86 9.24
N ALA A 421 -13.29 -12.54 9.32
CA ALA A 421 -13.54 -11.84 10.59
C ALA A 421 -14.77 -12.39 11.35
N ARG A 422 -15.81 -12.85 10.64
CA ARG A 422 -16.97 -13.49 11.27
C ARG A 422 -16.64 -14.89 11.76
N ARG A 423 -16.01 -15.72 10.93
CA ARG A 423 -15.60 -17.07 11.33
C ARG A 423 -14.66 -17.03 12.53
N LEU A 424 -13.69 -16.13 12.53
CA LEU A 424 -12.74 -15.96 13.62
C LEU A 424 -13.44 -15.51 14.90
N ALA A 425 -14.41 -14.59 14.78
CA ALA A 425 -15.22 -14.16 15.90
C ALA A 425 -16.03 -15.30 16.53
N ASP A 426 -16.50 -16.28 15.75
CA ASP A 426 -17.18 -17.47 16.27
C ASP A 426 -16.24 -18.34 17.12
N TYR A 427 -14.94 -18.34 16.82
CA TYR A 427 -13.89 -19.00 17.62
C TYR A 427 -13.32 -18.12 18.75
N GLY A 428 -13.83 -16.90 18.95
CA GLY A 428 -13.30 -15.95 19.93
C GLY A 428 -11.93 -15.37 19.57
N ALA A 429 -11.49 -15.52 18.31
CA ALA A 429 -10.23 -14.99 17.81
C ALA A 429 -10.47 -13.81 16.84
N VAL A 430 -9.46 -12.96 16.66
CA VAL A 430 -9.53 -11.83 15.73
C VAL A 430 -8.21 -11.63 15.01
N ILE A 431 -8.25 -10.83 13.95
CA ILE A 431 -7.07 -10.50 13.15
C ILE A 431 -7.00 -8.99 12.91
N ALA A 432 -5.80 -8.43 12.98
CA ALA A 432 -5.54 -7.00 12.87
C ALA A 432 -5.55 -6.46 11.42
N GLY A 433 -6.39 -7.02 10.54
CA GLY A 433 -6.43 -6.67 9.11
C GLY A 433 -5.39 -7.43 8.27
N TRP A 434 -5.03 -6.87 7.11
CA TRP A 434 -4.13 -7.49 6.14
C TRP A 434 -2.72 -7.70 6.69
N THR A 435 -2.14 -6.71 7.36
CA THR A 435 -0.76 -6.80 7.86
C THR A 435 -0.61 -7.89 8.92
N GLY A 436 -1.57 -7.98 9.85
CA GLY A 436 -1.60 -9.08 10.81
C GLY A 436 -1.74 -10.45 10.14
N ALA A 437 -2.52 -10.56 9.06
CA ALA A 437 -2.60 -11.81 8.30
C ALA A 437 -1.31 -12.17 7.56
N LYS A 438 -0.65 -11.18 6.96
CA LYS A 438 0.60 -11.38 6.22
C LYS A 438 1.71 -11.85 7.14
N GLU A 439 1.86 -11.22 8.30
CA GLU A 439 2.89 -11.59 9.28
C GLU A 439 2.70 -13.01 9.81
N ILE A 440 1.45 -13.42 10.05
CA ILE A 440 1.16 -14.80 10.45
C ILE A 440 1.50 -15.77 9.30
N SER A 441 1.20 -15.41 8.05
CA SER A 441 1.56 -16.22 6.87
C SER A 441 3.08 -16.40 6.75
N GLU A 442 3.83 -15.30 6.89
CA GLU A 442 5.29 -15.29 6.82
C GLU A 442 5.92 -16.12 7.94
N ALA A 443 5.38 -16.05 9.15
CA ALA A 443 5.85 -16.86 10.27
C ALA A 443 5.53 -18.37 10.13
N VAL A 444 4.44 -18.72 9.45
CA VAL A 444 4.06 -20.13 9.19
C VAL A 444 4.73 -20.68 7.93
N GLY A 445 5.31 -19.82 7.08
CA GLY A 445 5.96 -20.21 5.83
C GLY A 445 4.99 -20.54 4.69
N ILE A 446 3.81 -19.90 4.68
CA ILE A 446 2.76 -20.06 3.64
C ILE A 446 2.78 -18.88 2.67
#